data_AF-A0A2G5KDX5-F1
#
_entry.id   AF-A0A2G5KDX5-F1
#
_cell.length_a   1.000
_cell.length_b   1.000
_cell.length_c   1.000
_cell.angle_alpha   90.00
_cell.angle_beta   90.00
_cell.angle_gamma   90.00
#
_symmetry.space_group_name_H-M   'P 1'
#
loop_
_entity.id
_entity.type
_entity.pdbx_description
1 polymer ?
#
loop_
_entity_poly.entity_id
_entity_poly.type
_entity_poly.pdbx_seq_one_letter_code
_entity_poly.pdbx_strand_id
1 'polypeptide(L)'
;MKKFLLKAIILTGLFSNVYGQDLNQAPGNYGLTSVIDGAVPGPGFYLMEYASYFSGKVQDFDGNNVKPNGTDELEINTFLLLNQGIWLTNQKMLGGNLLFDLLIPIVNLDTNDPYDLVGKSGLGDIVVGTGIQWFDTKLFGLSFPNRLEFDFILPIGSYDDEGGTKPINASSKYFSFEPYWASTLFFNKDFSMSLRNHLTFNGKYKEISNTEVQVGINYRLNYSFEHIVGTSVNLQLKVD
;
A
#
# COMPACT_ATOMS: atom_id res chain seq x y z
N MET A 1 -44.34 11.75 4.18
CA MET A 1 -42.91 12.16 4.13
C MET A 1 -42.42 12.41 5.56
N LYS A 2 -41.81 11.42 6.20
CA LYS A 2 -41.16 11.58 7.52
C LYS A 2 -39.66 11.42 7.32
N LYS A 3 -38.91 12.50 7.59
CA LYS A 3 -37.45 12.56 7.46
C LYS A 3 -36.83 11.63 8.52
N PHE A 4 -36.18 10.56 8.09
CA PHE A 4 -35.27 9.81 8.95
C PHE A 4 -33.93 10.55 8.96
N LEU A 5 -33.62 11.24 10.05
CA LEU A 5 -32.26 11.70 10.32
C LEU A 5 -31.44 10.47 10.76
N LEU A 6 -30.57 10.00 9.87
CA LEU A 6 -29.54 9.03 10.21
C LEU A 6 -28.44 9.76 11.00
N LYS A 7 -28.38 9.54 12.31
CA LYS A 7 -27.24 9.97 13.13
C LYS A 7 -26.10 8.98 12.87
N ALA A 8 -25.18 9.35 11.98
CA ALA A 8 -23.91 8.64 11.85
C ALA A 8 -23.14 8.79 13.17
N ILE A 9 -23.00 7.70 13.92
CA ILE A 9 -22.09 7.64 15.05
C ILE A 9 -20.71 7.43 14.44
N ILE A 10 -19.94 8.52 14.34
CA ILE A 10 -18.52 8.47 14.01
C ILE A 10 -17.83 7.90 15.24
N LEU A 11 -17.50 6.61 15.20
CA LEU A 11 -16.64 5.99 16.20
C LEU A 11 -15.19 6.28 15.80
N THR A 12 -14.69 7.47 16.13
CA THR A 12 -13.25 7.75 16.08
C THR A 12 -12.57 6.95 17.17
N GLY A 13 -11.90 5.86 16.78
CA GLY A 13 -10.98 5.16 17.67
C GLY A 13 -9.85 6.10 18.08
N LEU A 14 -9.91 6.61 19.30
CA LEU A 14 -8.83 7.33 19.95
C LEU A 14 -7.71 6.33 20.30
N PHE A 15 -6.84 6.01 19.35
CA PHE A 15 -5.54 5.42 19.65
C PHE A 15 -4.58 6.57 19.98
N SER A 16 -4.61 7.05 21.23
CA SER A 16 -3.90 8.27 21.62
C SER A 16 -2.40 8.10 21.86
N ASN A 17 -1.79 6.95 21.56
CA ASN A 17 -0.33 6.78 21.57
C ASN A 17 0.07 5.66 20.61
N VAL A 18 0.23 5.98 19.32
CA VAL A 18 0.98 5.12 18.41
C VAL A 18 2.42 5.64 18.42
N TYR A 19 3.31 4.91 19.06
CA TYR A 19 4.74 5.18 18.97
C TYR A 19 5.19 4.86 17.55
N GLY A 20 5.74 5.85 16.83
CA GLY A 20 6.34 5.64 15.52
C GLY A 20 7.50 4.66 15.64
N GLN A 21 7.53 3.65 14.77
CA GLN A 21 8.63 2.69 14.76
C GLN A 21 9.77 3.25 13.90
N ASP A 22 10.92 3.46 14.54
CA ASP A 22 12.19 3.91 13.99
C ASP A 22 12.93 2.78 13.26
N LEU A 23 12.41 2.39 12.10
CA LEU A 23 13.17 1.64 11.11
C LEU A 23 12.80 2.20 9.75
N ASN A 24 13.75 2.21 8.79
CA ASN A 24 13.47 2.40 7.37
C ASN A 24 12.19 1.62 7.05
N GLN A 25 11.07 2.34 6.85
CA GLN A 25 9.82 1.68 6.57
C GLN A 25 9.97 0.99 5.23
N ALA A 26 9.68 -0.30 5.20
CA ALA A 26 9.68 -1.01 3.94
C ALA A 26 8.68 -0.34 3.00
N PRO A 27 9.05 -0.10 1.72
CA PRO A 27 8.10 0.44 0.77
C PRO A 27 6.89 -0.49 0.70
N GLY A 28 5.70 0.10 0.65
CA GLY A 28 4.46 -0.65 0.73
C GLY A 28 3.29 0.14 0.16
N ASN A 29 2.18 -0.56 -0.05
CA ASN A 29 0.92 0.08 -0.41
C ASN A 29 0.31 0.73 0.83
N TYR A 30 0.28 2.06 0.86
CA TYR A 30 -0.35 2.88 1.91
C TYR A 30 -1.73 3.39 1.47
N GLY A 31 -2.56 2.50 0.92
CA GLY A 31 -3.95 2.82 0.57
C GLY A 31 -4.17 3.33 -0.86
N LEU A 32 -3.29 2.98 -1.81
CA LEU A 32 -3.57 3.18 -3.24
C LEU A 32 -4.82 2.41 -3.69
N THR A 33 -5.12 1.29 -3.02
CA THR A 33 -6.35 0.53 -3.21
C THR A 33 -6.96 0.13 -1.87
N SER A 34 -8.22 0.52 -1.66
CA SER A 34 -9.00 0.21 -0.45
C SER A 34 -10.50 0.08 -0.70
N VAL A 35 -10.97 0.35 -1.92
CA VAL A 35 -12.41 0.30 -2.27
C VAL A 35 -12.78 -1.08 -2.78
N ILE A 36 -13.74 -1.73 -2.12
CA ILE A 36 -14.32 -3.01 -2.52
C ILE A 36 -13.20 -4.05 -2.76
N ASP A 37 -12.23 -4.02 -1.87
CA ASP A 37 -10.91 -4.58 -2.13
C ASP A 37 -10.88 -6.11 -2.15
N GLY A 38 -11.81 -6.73 -1.42
CA GLY A 38 -12.05 -8.17 -1.48
C GLY A 38 -12.93 -8.60 -2.65
N ALA A 39 -13.58 -7.68 -3.38
CA ALA A 39 -14.58 -7.99 -4.39
C ALA A 39 -14.21 -7.43 -5.79
N VAL A 40 -13.10 -7.91 -6.33
CA VAL A 40 -12.69 -7.62 -7.70
C VAL A 40 -13.69 -8.17 -8.75
N PRO A 41 -13.63 -7.71 -10.01
CA PRO A 41 -14.36 -8.36 -11.09
C PRO A 41 -14.05 -9.87 -11.22
N GLY A 42 -14.93 -10.63 -11.88
CA GLY A 42 -14.77 -12.08 -12.08
C GLY A 42 -13.54 -12.47 -12.92
N PRO A 43 -13.39 -13.75 -13.30
CA PRO A 43 -12.22 -14.20 -14.06
C PRO A 43 -12.01 -13.41 -15.36
N GLY A 44 -10.76 -13.00 -15.59
CA GLY A 44 -10.39 -12.11 -16.68
C GLY A 44 -8.96 -11.56 -16.54
N PHE A 45 -8.55 -10.77 -17.51
CA PHE A 45 -7.31 -9.98 -17.43
C PHE A 45 -7.68 -8.51 -17.29
N TYR A 46 -7.07 -7.84 -16.32
CA TYR A 46 -7.34 -6.45 -15.96
C TYR A 46 -6.04 -5.67 -15.97
N LEU A 47 -6.08 -4.50 -16.61
CA LEU A 47 -5.04 -3.49 -16.52
C LEU A 47 -5.59 -2.33 -15.70
N MET A 48 -4.81 -1.90 -14.72
CA MET A 48 -5.14 -0.77 -13.86
C MET A 48 -3.93 0.15 -13.76
N GLU A 49 -4.20 1.45 -13.77
CA GLU A 49 -3.17 2.48 -13.66
C GLU A 49 -3.52 3.39 -12.49
N TYR A 50 -2.54 3.63 -11.61
CA TYR A 50 -2.70 4.52 -10.47
C TYR A 50 -1.67 5.64 -10.58
N ALA A 51 -2.14 6.88 -10.51
CA ALA A 51 -1.28 8.03 -10.35
C ALA A 51 -1.43 8.57 -8.93
N SER A 52 -0.33 8.79 -8.24
CA SER A 52 -0.30 9.37 -6.89
C SER A 52 0.74 10.48 -6.84
N TYR A 53 0.39 11.57 -6.17
CA TYR A 53 1.32 12.64 -5.81
C TYR A 53 1.33 12.74 -4.29
N PHE A 54 2.52 12.70 -3.71
CA PHE A 54 2.75 12.89 -2.29
C PHE A 54 3.74 14.04 -2.09
N SER A 55 3.49 14.85 -1.06
CA SER A 55 4.38 15.92 -0.61
C SER A 55 4.32 15.94 0.91
N GLY A 56 5.48 15.86 1.56
CA GLY A 56 5.55 15.77 3.00
C GLY A 56 6.89 16.19 3.57
N LYS A 57 6.85 16.72 4.80
CA LYS A 57 8.05 17.02 5.58
C LYS A 57 8.52 15.77 6.30
N VAL A 58 9.82 15.53 6.29
CA VAL A 58 10.42 14.43 7.05
C VAL A 58 10.45 14.81 8.52
N GLN A 59 10.03 13.90 9.39
CA GLN A 59 10.00 14.11 10.84
C GLN A 59 10.91 13.10 11.56
N ASP A 60 11.52 13.53 12.65
CA ASP A 60 12.29 12.68 13.55
C ASP A 60 11.39 11.89 14.51
N PHE A 61 12.01 11.10 15.40
CA PHE A 61 11.28 10.26 16.36
C PHE A 61 10.45 11.05 17.38
N ASP A 62 10.79 12.32 17.61
CA ASP A 62 10.07 13.23 18.50
C ASP A 62 8.93 13.97 17.75
N GLY A 63 8.78 13.73 16.45
CA GLY A 63 7.82 14.40 15.59
C GLY A 63 8.26 15.81 15.16
N ASN A 64 9.52 16.18 15.38
CA ASN A 64 10.05 17.44 14.90
C ASN A 64 10.47 17.32 13.44
N ASN A 65 10.27 18.38 12.65
CA ASN A 65 10.72 18.39 11.27
C ASN A 65 12.25 18.29 11.21
N VAL A 66 12.75 17.35 10.40
CA VAL A 66 14.17 17.16 10.15
C VAL A 66 14.71 18.38 9.40
N LYS A 67 15.81 18.94 9.91
CA LYS A 67 16.50 20.11 9.35
C LYS A 67 17.97 19.79 9.12
N PRO A 68 18.35 19.22 7.96
CA PRO A 68 19.72 18.77 7.72
C PRO A 68 20.77 19.89 7.84
N ASN A 69 20.41 21.14 7.50
CA ASN A 69 21.27 22.34 7.66
C ASN A 69 21.00 23.11 8.98
N GLY A 70 20.13 22.60 9.84
CA GLY A 70 19.70 23.28 11.07
C GLY A 70 18.67 24.41 10.88
N THR A 71 18.30 24.77 9.65
CA THR A 71 17.37 25.88 9.35
C THR A 71 16.16 25.44 8.56
N ASP A 72 16.37 24.85 7.39
CA ASP A 72 15.35 24.51 6.40
C ASP A 72 14.84 23.10 6.62
N GLU A 73 13.52 22.93 6.49
CA GLU A 73 12.84 21.66 6.69
C GLU A 73 12.97 20.81 5.44
N LEU A 74 13.34 19.54 5.63
CA LEU A 74 13.43 18.57 4.54
C LEU A 74 12.04 18.19 4.05
N GLU A 75 11.73 18.54 2.81
CA GLU A 75 10.50 18.15 2.12
C GLU A 75 10.81 17.18 0.98
N ILE A 76 10.01 16.12 0.89
CA ILE A 76 10.07 15.12 -0.18
C ILE A 76 8.77 15.19 -0.97
N ASN A 77 8.92 15.37 -2.28
CA ASN A 77 7.85 15.27 -3.25
C ASN A 77 8.03 13.98 -4.05
N THR A 78 6.94 13.27 -4.28
CA THR A 78 6.95 12.01 -5.01
C THR A 78 5.76 11.93 -5.93
N PHE A 79 6.02 11.68 -7.21
CA PHE A 79 5.00 11.27 -8.17
C PHE A 79 5.19 9.78 -8.48
N LEU A 80 4.14 8.99 -8.29
CA LEU A 80 4.10 7.56 -8.58
C LEU A 80 3.08 7.30 -9.69
N LEU A 81 3.53 6.62 -10.75
CA LEU A 81 2.68 5.96 -11.72
C LEU A 81 2.84 4.44 -11.56
N LEU A 82 1.81 3.77 -11.06
CA LEU A 82 1.79 2.34 -10.82
C LEU A 82 0.96 1.63 -11.90
N ASN A 83 1.62 0.79 -12.68
CA ASN A 83 0.96 -0.02 -13.72
C ASN A 83 0.73 -1.42 -13.14
N GLN A 84 -0.52 -1.86 -13.09
CA GLN A 84 -0.89 -3.15 -12.52
C GLN A 84 -1.57 -4.01 -13.58
N GLY A 85 -1.12 -5.26 -13.71
CA GLY A 85 -1.72 -6.29 -14.54
C GLY A 85 -2.17 -7.48 -13.70
N ILE A 86 -3.47 -7.68 -13.58
CA ILE A 86 -4.05 -8.81 -12.85
C ILE A 86 -4.58 -9.83 -13.86
N TRP A 87 -4.21 -11.09 -13.68
CA TRP A 87 -4.83 -12.22 -14.34
C TRP A 87 -5.54 -13.10 -13.33
N LEU A 88 -6.87 -13.02 -13.31
CA LEU A 88 -7.72 -13.91 -12.54
C LEU A 88 -8.19 -15.06 -13.42
N THR A 89 -7.75 -16.27 -13.12
CA THR A 89 -8.02 -17.43 -13.95
C THR A 89 -9.38 -18.06 -13.62
N ASN A 90 -9.90 -18.88 -14.54
CA ASN A 90 -11.04 -19.77 -14.25
C ASN A 90 -10.63 -21.01 -13.43
N GLN A 91 -9.33 -21.22 -13.19
CA GLN A 91 -8.85 -22.38 -12.44
C GLN A 91 -9.17 -22.20 -10.96
N LYS A 92 -9.77 -23.23 -10.36
CA LYS A 92 -10.11 -23.23 -8.94
C LYS A 92 -9.03 -23.92 -8.13
N MET A 93 -8.59 -23.27 -7.06
CA MET A 93 -7.69 -23.82 -6.04
C MET A 93 -8.25 -23.44 -4.66
N LEU A 94 -8.27 -24.40 -3.72
CA LEU A 94 -8.81 -24.19 -2.37
C LEU A 94 -10.22 -23.53 -2.35
N GLY A 95 -11.05 -23.80 -3.36
CA GLY A 95 -12.40 -23.23 -3.51
C GLY A 95 -12.46 -21.83 -4.11
N GLY A 96 -11.34 -21.16 -4.33
CA GLY A 96 -11.25 -19.83 -4.95
C GLY A 96 -10.59 -19.88 -6.33
N ASN A 97 -10.58 -18.75 -7.04
CA ASN A 97 -9.94 -18.61 -8.33
C ASN A 97 -8.45 -18.27 -8.16
N LEU A 98 -7.58 -18.97 -8.87
CA LEU A 98 -6.15 -18.64 -8.90
C LEU A 98 -5.94 -17.29 -9.58
N LEU A 99 -5.16 -16.43 -8.95
CA LEU A 99 -4.84 -15.07 -9.36
C LEU A 99 -3.32 -14.91 -9.52
N PHE A 100 -2.94 -14.10 -10.51
CA PHE A 100 -1.59 -13.59 -10.70
C PHE A 100 -1.64 -12.08 -10.80
N ASP A 101 -0.63 -11.42 -10.26
CA ASP A 101 -0.51 -9.97 -10.25
C ASP A 101 0.91 -9.54 -10.66
N LEU A 102 1.01 -8.38 -11.30
CA LEU A 102 2.26 -7.75 -11.71
C LEU A 102 2.12 -6.25 -11.54
N LEU A 103 2.96 -5.66 -10.69
CA LEU A 103 3.01 -4.22 -10.49
C LEU A 103 4.36 -3.65 -10.93
N ILE A 104 4.29 -2.61 -11.77
CA ILE A 104 5.44 -1.90 -12.32
C ILE A 104 5.32 -0.42 -11.92
N PRO A 105 5.99 0.00 -10.84
CA PRO A 105 6.02 1.39 -10.40
C PRO A 105 7.02 2.22 -11.21
N ILE A 106 6.62 3.43 -11.59
CA ILE A 106 7.49 4.47 -12.12
C ILE A 106 7.40 5.65 -11.15
N VAL A 107 8.53 6.00 -10.55
CA VAL A 107 8.64 6.95 -9.45
C VAL A 107 9.47 8.15 -9.92
N ASN A 108 8.96 9.35 -9.70
CA ASN A 108 9.71 10.58 -9.77
C ASN A 108 9.82 11.19 -8.37
N LEU A 109 11.05 11.45 -7.95
CA LEU A 109 11.41 11.99 -6.66
C LEU A 109 11.95 13.40 -6.87
N ASP A 110 11.51 14.33 -6.02
CA ASP A 110 11.96 15.71 -6.02
C ASP A 110 12.07 16.21 -4.57
N THR A 111 13.03 17.09 -4.29
CA THR A 111 13.26 17.66 -2.97
C THR A 111 13.66 19.12 -3.07
N ASN A 112 13.32 19.89 -2.04
CA ASN A 112 13.77 21.27 -1.88
C ASN A 112 15.14 21.38 -1.16
N ASP A 113 15.80 20.24 -0.88
CA ASP A 113 17.02 20.18 -0.07
C ASP A 113 18.30 20.61 -0.84
N PRO A 114 19.15 21.51 -0.30
CA PRO A 114 20.48 21.79 -0.83
C PRO A 114 21.49 20.60 -0.85
N TYR A 115 21.23 19.48 -0.18
CA TYR A 115 22.19 18.37 -0.02
C TYR A 115 22.09 17.21 -1.03
N ASP A 116 21.20 17.28 -2.02
CA ASP A 116 21.02 16.22 -3.04
C ASP A 116 20.79 14.82 -2.42
N LEU A 117 19.96 14.75 -1.37
CA LEU A 117 19.61 13.49 -0.68
C LEU A 117 18.76 12.55 -1.55
N VAL A 118 18.23 13.05 -2.67
CA VAL A 118 17.48 12.28 -3.65
C VAL A 118 18.46 11.54 -4.55
N GLY A 119 18.35 10.23 -4.54
CA GLY A 119 19.01 9.34 -5.48
C GLY A 119 18.26 9.28 -6.80
N LYS A 120 17.91 8.08 -7.20
CA LYS A 120 17.47 7.82 -8.58
C LYS A 120 15.96 7.68 -8.69
N SER A 121 15.35 8.60 -9.44
CA SER A 121 14.01 8.43 -10.03
C SER A 121 14.02 7.32 -11.11
N GLY A 122 12.86 6.76 -11.42
CA GLY A 122 12.65 5.82 -12.52
C GLY A 122 11.85 4.61 -12.09
N LEU A 123 12.25 3.43 -12.56
CA LEU A 123 11.59 2.18 -12.19
C LEU A 123 11.71 1.95 -10.67
N GLY A 124 10.61 1.70 -9.98
CA GLY A 124 10.67 1.22 -8.59
C GLY A 124 10.84 -0.30 -8.53
N ASP A 125 10.64 -0.87 -7.34
CA ASP A 125 10.70 -2.33 -7.18
C ASP A 125 9.49 -3.01 -7.82
N ILE A 126 9.74 -3.98 -8.71
CA ILE A 126 8.68 -4.72 -9.40
C ILE A 126 8.07 -5.73 -8.44
N VAL A 127 6.74 -5.78 -8.40
CA VAL A 127 6.01 -6.77 -7.59
C VAL A 127 5.44 -7.84 -8.50
N VAL A 128 5.69 -9.10 -8.16
CA VAL A 128 5.04 -10.25 -8.78
C VAL A 128 4.24 -10.97 -7.71
N GLY A 129 2.93 -11.11 -7.94
CA GLY A 129 1.98 -11.67 -6.99
C GLY A 129 1.33 -12.95 -7.50
N THR A 130 0.95 -13.82 -6.57
CA THR A 130 0.00 -14.91 -6.85
C THR A 130 -0.87 -15.17 -5.64
N GLY A 131 -2.12 -15.56 -5.88
CA GLY A 131 -3.09 -15.69 -4.81
C GLY A 131 -4.33 -16.48 -5.17
N ILE A 132 -5.28 -16.47 -4.25
CA ILE A 132 -6.58 -17.12 -4.40
C ILE A 132 -7.66 -16.12 -4.03
N GLN A 133 -8.59 -15.90 -4.95
CA GLN A 133 -9.76 -15.05 -4.78
C GLN A 133 -11.01 -15.90 -4.52
N TRP A 134 -11.67 -15.67 -3.39
CA TRP A 134 -12.99 -16.24 -3.08
C TRP A 134 -14.08 -15.18 -3.26
N PHE A 135 -15.09 -15.50 -4.08
CA PHE A 135 -16.22 -14.60 -4.34
C PHE A 135 -17.43 -14.91 -3.47
N ASP A 136 -17.72 -16.21 -3.27
CA ASP A 136 -18.99 -16.68 -2.70
C ASP A 136 -18.85 -17.07 -1.22
N THR A 137 -18.00 -16.39 -0.48
CA THR A 137 -17.80 -16.60 0.96
C THR A 137 -18.76 -15.75 1.78
N LYS A 138 -19.07 -16.21 3.00
CA LYS A 138 -19.96 -15.51 3.93
C LYS A 138 -19.33 -15.33 5.30
N LEU A 139 -19.59 -14.18 5.91
CA LEU A 139 -19.24 -13.88 7.30
C LEU A 139 -20.47 -13.32 8.00
N PHE A 140 -20.88 -13.92 9.12
CA PHE A 140 -22.15 -13.60 9.81
C PHE A 140 -23.40 -13.64 8.91
N GLY A 141 -23.39 -14.49 7.87
CA GLY A 141 -24.48 -14.61 6.89
C GLY A 141 -24.47 -13.57 5.76
N LEU A 142 -23.61 -12.55 5.86
CA LEU A 142 -23.42 -11.49 4.87
C LEU A 142 -22.42 -11.91 3.79
N SER A 143 -22.50 -11.30 2.61
CA SER A 143 -21.54 -11.52 1.54
C SER A 143 -20.16 -11.02 1.96
N PHE A 144 -19.14 -11.86 1.80
CA PHE A 144 -17.79 -11.60 2.29
C PHE A 144 -16.72 -12.10 1.31
N PRO A 145 -16.67 -11.58 0.07
CA PRO A 145 -15.59 -11.90 -0.86
C PRO A 145 -14.25 -11.46 -0.28
N ASN A 146 -13.22 -12.29 -0.46
CA ASN A 146 -11.90 -12.08 0.10
C ASN A 146 -10.81 -12.75 -0.74
N ARG A 147 -9.58 -12.29 -0.57
CA ARG A 147 -8.39 -12.73 -1.30
C ARG A 147 -7.23 -12.92 -0.35
N LEU A 148 -6.48 -14.00 -0.54
CA LEU A 148 -5.16 -14.18 0.03
C LEU A 148 -4.16 -14.15 -1.12
N GLU A 149 -3.15 -13.31 -1.02
CA GLU A 149 -2.14 -13.12 -2.06
C GLU A 149 -0.75 -13.08 -1.44
N PHE A 150 0.22 -13.47 -2.25
CA PHE A 150 1.62 -13.60 -1.90
C PHE A 150 2.44 -12.79 -2.89
N ASP A 151 2.95 -11.66 -2.42
CA ASP A 151 3.73 -10.74 -3.23
C ASP A 151 5.22 -10.93 -3.04
N PHE A 152 5.94 -10.87 -4.15
CA PHE A 152 7.39 -10.89 -4.21
C PHE A 152 7.86 -9.54 -4.78
N ILE A 153 8.48 -8.73 -3.93
CA ILE A 153 8.97 -7.39 -4.27
C ILE A 153 10.44 -7.51 -4.66
N LEU A 154 10.74 -7.24 -5.93
CA LEU A 154 12.02 -7.49 -6.54
C LEU A 154 12.86 -6.20 -6.61
N PRO A 155 14.08 -6.18 -6.03
CA PRO A 155 14.92 -4.99 -5.94
C PRO A 155 15.69 -4.72 -7.24
N ILE A 156 14.96 -4.57 -8.34
CA ILE A 156 15.52 -4.36 -9.69
C ILE A 156 15.27 -2.95 -10.23
N GLY A 157 14.72 -2.06 -9.39
CA GLY A 157 14.47 -0.68 -9.73
C GLY A 157 15.71 0.22 -9.72
N SER A 158 15.48 1.49 -9.96
CA SER A 158 16.43 2.59 -9.90
C SER A 158 16.91 2.81 -8.46
N TYR A 159 18.21 2.62 -8.25
CA TYR A 159 18.90 2.94 -7.01
C TYR A 159 20.25 3.62 -7.34
N ASP A 160 20.58 4.67 -6.60
CA ASP A 160 21.90 5.30 -6.56
C ASP A 160 22.32 5.48 -5.10
N ASP A 161 23.43 4.85 -4.73
CA ASP A 161 23.95 4.87 -3.36
C ASP A 161 24.86 6.07 -3.12
N GLU A 162 25.49 6.65 -4.15
CA GLU A 162 26.59 7.64 -4.10
C GLU A 162 27.44 7.60 -2.80
N GLY A 163 27.91 6.40 -2.41
CA GLY A 163 28.74 6.25 -1.20
C GLY A 163 28.01 6.44 0.13
N GLY A 164 26.69 6.27 0.17
CA GLY A 164 25.80 6.41 1.32
C GLY A 164 25.15 7.78 1.47
N THR A 165 25.31 8.70 0.51
CA THR A 165 24.80 10.09 0.63
C THR A 165 23.40 10.28 0.07
N LYS A 166 22.87 9.30 -0.68
CA LYS A 166 21.57 9.36 -1.36
C LYS A 166 20.59 8.32 -0.80
N PRO A 167 19.98 8.57 0.37
CA PRO A 167 19.08 7.59 0.99
C PRO A 167 17.71 7.48 0.30
N ILE A 168 17.26 8.49 -0.46
CA ILE A 168 15.91 8.52 -1.03
C ILE A 168 15.94 8.00 -2.48
N ASN A 169 15.51 6.76 -2.71
CA ASN A 169 15.54 6.10 -4.02
C ASN A 169 14.20 5.49 -4.43
N ALA A 170 13.99 5.29 -5.73
CA ALA A 170 12.79 4.61 -6.23
C ALA A 170 12.75 3.11 -5.87
N SER A 171 13.92 2.49 -5.75
CA SER A 171 14.11 1.11 -5.29
C SER A 171 14.58 1.07 -3.83
N SER A 172 14.25 0.00 -3.12
CA SER A 172 14.75 -0.27 -1.76
C SER A 172 16.08 -1.03 -1.72
N LYS A 173 16.49 -1.62 -2.85
CA LYS A 173 17.68 -2.49 -3.01
C LYS A 173 17.63 -3.85 -2.30
N TYR A 174 16.54 -4.18 -1.61
CA TYR A 174 16.35 -5.49 -0.99
C TYR A 174 15.07 -6.17 -1.45
N PHE A 175 15.11 -7.49 -1.44
CA PHE A 175 13.94 -8.31 -1.72
C PHE A 175 13.00 -8.31 -0.53
N SER A 176 11.70 -8.30 -0.80
CA SER A 176 10.68 -8.48 0.23
C SER A 176 9.63 -9.51 -0.19
N PHE A 177 9.13 -10.24 0.80
CA PHE A 177 8.00 -11.15 0.65
C PHE A 177 6.83 -10.61 1.47
N GLU A 178 5.68 -10.46 0.84
CA GLU A 178 4.51 -9.82 1.42
C GLU A 178 3.25 -10.64 1.17
N PRO A 179 2.93 -11.61 2.04
CA PRO A 179 1.58 -12.12 2.13
C PRO A 179 0.63 -11.00 2.56
N TYR A 180 -0.50 -10.89 1.87
CA TYR A 180 -1.59 -10.03 2.29
C TYR A 180 -2.96 -10.68 2.13
N TRP A 181 -3.87 -10.27 3.00
CA TRP A 181 -5.26 -10.71 2.98
C TRP A 181 -6.20 -9.51 2.86
N ALA A 182 -6.98 -9.48 1.79
CA ALA A 182 -7.97 -8.45 1.49
C ALA A 182 -9.39 -9.03 1.61
N SER A 183 -10.33 -8.24 2.09
CA SER A 183 -11.74 -8.65 2.21
C SER A 183 -12.69 -7.47 2.12
N THR A 184 -13.93 -7.75 1.71
CA THR A 184 -15.03 -6.78 1.75
C THR A 184 -16.25 -7.42 2.35
N LEU A 185 -16.79 -6.83 3.42
CA LEU A 185 -18.05 -7.25 4.02
C LEU A 185 -19.17 -6.34 3.52
N PHE A 186 -20.14 -6.91 2.81
CA PHE A 186 -21.32 -6.17 2.36
C PHE A 186 -22.44 -6.27 3.40
N PHE A 187 -22.75 -5.16 4.05
CA PHE A 187 -23.89 -5.07 4.97
C PHE A 187 -25.22 -5.09 4.22
N ASN A 188 -25.22 -4.46 3.03
CA ASN A 188 -26.32 -4.49 2.06
C ASN A 188 -25.78 -4.06 0.68
N LYS A 189 -26.67 -3.81 -0.28
CA LYS A 189 -26.29 -3.45 -1.66
C LYS A 189 -25.61 -2.09 -1.80
N ASP A 190 -25.72 -1.21 -0.80
CA ASP A 190 -25.22 0.17 -0.85
C ASP A 190 -24.09 0.42 0.16
N PHE A 191 -23.94 -0.41 1.19
CA PHE A 191 -22.96 -0.23 2.27
C PHE A 191 -22.05 -1.43 2.43
N SER A 192 -20.74 -1.17 2.46
CA SER A 192 -19.70 -2.17 2.69
C SER A 192 -18.55 -1.62 3.53
N MET A 193 -17.72 -2.55 4.03
CA MET A 193 -16.47 -2.25 4.71
C MET A 193 -15.39 -3.16 4.12
N SER A 194 -14.26 -2.59 3.74
CA SER A 194 -13.11 -3.37 3.28
C SER A 194 -11.96 -3.32 4.27
N LEU A 195 -11.18 -4.39 4.30
CA LEU A 195 -9.97 -4.56 5.10
C LEU A 195 -8.87 -5.16 4.24
N ARG A 196 -7.65 -4.68 4.40
CA ARG A 196 -6.44 -5.31 3.86
C ARG A 196 -5.34 -5.38 4.91
N ASN A 197 -4.81 -6.56 5.12
CA ASN A 197 -3.79 -6.85 6.12
C ASN A 197 -2.53 -7.31 5.38
N HIS A 198 -1.43 -6.58 5.54
CA HIS A 198 -0.12 -6.92 4.98
C HIS A 198 0.82 -7.38 6.09
N LEU A 199 1.62 -8.40 5.80
CA LEU A 199 2.77 -8.78 6.63
C LEU A 199 4.01 -8.88 5.74
N THR A 200 4.92 -7.92 5.85
CA THR A 200 6.10 -7.82 5.00
C THR A 200 7.33 -8.38 5.71
N PHE A 201 7.97 -9.37 5.08
CA PHE A 201 9.26 -9.91 5.46
C PHE A 201 10.34 -9.34 4.54
N ASN A 202 11.28 -8.59 5.11
CA ASN A 202 12.32 -7.93 4.33
C ASN A 202 13.63 -8.72 4.37
N GLY A 203 14.29 -8.75 3.22
CA GLY A 203 15.61 -9.33 3.05
C GLY A 203 16.72 -8.46 3.63
N LYS A 204 17.94 -9.00 3.58
CA LYS A 204 19.15 -8.28 3.97
C LYS A 204 19.71 -7.50 2.78
N TYR A 205 20.37 -6.39 3.08
CA TYR A 205 21.19 -5.65 2.11
C TYR A 205 22.49 -5.17 2.74
N LYS A 206 23.46 -4.80 1.90
CA LYS A 206 24.72 -4.19 2.37
C LYS A 206 24.60 -2.68 2.28
N GLU A 207 24.60 -2.01 3.43
CA GLU A 207 24.58 -0.54 3.51
C GLU A 207 25.98 0.05 3.34
N ILE A 208 26.97 -0.62 3.94
CA ILE A 208 28.39 -0.29 3.88
C ILE A 208 29.18 -1.57 3.60
N SER A 209 30.40 -1.42 3.07
CA SER A 209 31.28 -2.56 2.82
C SER A 209 31.49 -3.37 4.10
N ASN A 210 31.10 -4.65 4.07
CA ASN A 210 31.17 -5.64 5.16
C ASN A 210 30.12 -5.55 6.27
N THR A 211 29.09 -4.71 6.15
CA THR A 211 27.98 -4.68 7.10
C THR A 211 26.68 -5.02 6.39
N GLU A 212 26.04 -6.12 6.79
CA GLU A 212 24.67 -6.46 6.36
C GLU A 212 23.66 -5.87 7.33
N VAL A 213 22.67 -5.19 6.77
CA VAL A 213 21.51 -4.64 7.48
C VAL A 213 20.28 -5.41 7.05
N GLN A 214 19.39 -5.68 8.00
CA GLN A 214 18.10 -6.30 7.73
C GLN A 214 17.00 -5.35 8.17
N VAL A 215 16.10 -5.00 7.26
CA VAL A 215 14.90 -4.25 7.62
C VAL A 215 13.99 -5.15 8.44
N GLY A 216 13.38 -4.59 9.48
CA GLY A 216 12.46 -5.32 10.35
C GLY A 216 11.24 -5.86 9.60
N ILE A 217 10.52 -6.77 10.25
CA ILE A 217 9.20 -7.21 9.78
C ILE A 217 8.22 -6.05 9.99
N ASN A 218 7.37 -5.80 9.00
CA ASN A 218 6.38 -4.73 9.05
C ASN A 218 4.96 -5.30 8.87
N TYR A 219 4.00 -4.77 9.64
CA TYR A 219 2.59 -5.10 9.51
C TYR A 219 1.81 -3.83 9.17
N ARG A 220 0.90 -3.91 8.19
CA ARG A 220 0.03 -2.79 7.80
C ARG A 220 -1.42 -3.24 7.69
N LEU A 221 -2.33 -2.33 8.05
CA LEU A 221 -3.76 -2.51 7.97
C LEU A 221 -4.38 -1.32 7.25
N ASN A 222 -5.00 -1.56 6.09
CA ASN A 222 -5.86 -0.58 5.43
C ASN A 222 -7.32 -0.94 5.68
N TYR A 223 -8.15 0.07 5.93
CA TYR A 223 -9.58 -0.13 6.08
C TYR A 223 -10.38 1.01 5.47
N SER A 224 -11.59 0.68 5.01
CA SER A 224 -12.51 1.64 4.40
C SER A 224 -13.95 1.34 4.78
N PHE A 225 -14.76 2.39 4.86
CA PHE A 225 -16.21 2.31 4.86
C PHE A 225 -16.74 2.94 3.58
N GLU A 226 -17.60 2.22 2.89
CA GLU A 226 -18.00 2.51 1.52
C GLU A 226 -19.51 2.67 1.44
N HIS A 227 -19.94 3.67 0.67
CA HIS A 227 -21.34 3.86 0.31
C HIS A 227 -21.50 4.16 -1.17
N ILE A 228 -22.34 3.39 -1.86
CA ILE A 228 -22.68 3.63 -3.26
C ILE A 228 -23.65 4.80 -3.36
N VAL A 229 -23.32 5.79 -4.18
CA VAL A 229 -24.17 6.93 -4.52
C VAL A 229 -24.57 6.85 -5.99
N GLY A 230 -25.88 6.81 -6.26
CA GLY A 230 -26.40 6.65 -7.61
C GLY A 230 -26.24 5.22 -8.13
N THR A 231 -25.90 5.06 -9.41
CA THR A 231 -25.80 3.74 -10.06
C THR A 231 -24.37 3.22 -10.15
N SER A 232 -23.35 4.07 -9.97
CA SER A 232 -21.96 3.69 -10.30
C SER A 232 -20.86 4.47 -9.55
N VAL A 233 -21.21 5.37 -8.62
CA VAL A 233 -20.21 6.16 -7.89
C VAL A 233 -20.06 5.63 -6.46
N ASN A 234 -18.83 5.35 -6.03
CA ASN A 234 -18.51 4.98 -4.66
C ASN A 234 -17.92 6.18 -3.91
N LEU A 235 -18.51 6.52 -2.77
CA LEU A 235 -17.88 7.42 -1.79
C LEU A 235 -17.22 6.57 -0.70
N GLN A 236 -15.98 6.90 -0.36
CA GLN A 236 -15.21 6.21 0.68
C GLN A 236 -14.64 7.15 1.73
N LEU A 237 -14.61 6.67 2.97
CA LEU A 237 -13.78 7.19 4.04
C LEU A 237 -12.77 6.10 4.40
N LYS A 238 -11.48 6.42 4.26
CA LYS A 238 -10.37 5.52 4.57
C LYS A 238 -9.43 6.16 5.60
N VAL A 239 -8.72 5.32 6.31
CA VAL A 239 -7.56 5.69 7.14
C VAL A 239 -6.45 4.74 6.75
N ASP A 240 -5.28 5.33 6.46
CA ASP A 240 -4.05 4.65 6.06
C ASP A 240 -2.99 4.87 7.14
#